data_AF-A0A2W2N652-F1
#
_entry.id   AF-A0A2W2N652-F1
#
_cell.length_a   1.000
_cell.length_b   1.000
_cell.length_c   1.000
_cell.angle_alpha   90.00
_cell.angle_beta   90.00
_cell.angle_gamma   90.00
#
_symmetry.space_group_name_H-M   'P 1'
#
loop_
_entity.id
_entity.type
_entity.pdbx_description
1 polymer ?
#
loop_
_entity_poly.entity_id
_entity_poly.type
_entity_poly.pdbx_seq_one_letter_code
_entity_poly.pdbx_strand_id
1 'polypeptide(L)'
;PPEPPREPFRFRASLAWPGDTLLMCTAGLADPLRGESELCAHLARRWSDPTPPGLAAFLADAQVRVKGYADDRTAAAVWEA
;
A
#
# COMPACT_ATOMS: atom_id res chain seq x y z
N PRO A 1 -22.53 9.05 34.49
CA PRO A 1 -22.13 10.06 33.48
C PRO A 1 -22.55 9.61 32.07
N PRO A 2 -22.96 10.52 31.17
CA PRO A 2 -23.18 10.17 29.76
C PRO A 2 -21.87 9.73 29.11
N GLU A 3 -21.95 8.77 28.19
CA GLU A 3 -20.78 8.29 27.42
C GLU A 3 -20.24 9.45 26.56
N PRO A 4 -18.91 9.64 26.47
CA PRO A 4 -18.34 10.65 25.61
C PRO A 4 -18.74 10.40 24.15
N PRO A 5 -19.05 11.46 23.37
CA PRO A 5 -19.42 11.30 21.97
C PRO A 5 -18.30 10.61 21.21
N ARG A 6 -18.67 9.61 20.39
CA ARG A 6 -17.71 8.89 19.55
C ARG A 6 -17.06 9.86 18.56
N GLU A 7 -15.76 9.72 18.36
CA GLU A 7 -15.10 10.48 17.29
C GLU A 7 -15.73 10.16 15.93
N PRO A 8 -15.93 11.17 15.07
CA PRO A 8 -16.47 10.95 13.73
C PRO A 8 -15.49 10.13 12.89
N PHE A 9 -16.02 9.32 11.99
CA PHE A 9 -15.23 8.58 11.01
C PHE A 9 -14.46 9.57 10.12
N ARG A 10 -13.14 9.44 10.08
CA ARG A 10 -12.28 10.28 9.23
C ARG A 10 -12.09 9.60 7.90
N PHE A 11 -12.52 10.25 6.82
CA PHE A 11 -12.26 9.82 5.45
C PHE A 11 -11.55 10.92 4.68
N ARG A 12 -10.79 10.52 3.67
CA ARG A 12 -10.20 11.42 2.68
C ARG A 12 -10.55 10.89 1.30
N ALA A 13 -11.24 11.70 0.51
CA ALA A 13 -11.43 11.39 -0.90
C ALA A 13 -10.10 11.54 -1.64
N SER A 14 -9.73 10.51 -2.40
CA SER A 14 -8.60 10.54 -3.32
C SER A 14 -9.14 10.28 -4.73
N LEU A 15 -8.82 11.16 -5.66
CA LEU A 15 -9.12 10.98 -7.08
C LEU A 15 -7.96 10.19 -7.70
N ALA A 16 -8.29 9.19 -8.51
CA ALA A 16 -7.33 8.36 -9.22
C ALA A 16 -7.44 8.60 -10.73
N TRP A 17 -6.34 8.35 -11.43
CA TRP A 17 -6.22 8.35 -12.89
C TRP A 17 -5.99 6.92 -13.38
N PRO A 18 -6.25 6.63 -14.67
CA PRO A 18 -5.90 5.34 -15.25
C PRO A 18 -4.44 4.97 -15.01
N GLY A 19 -4.24 3.79 -14.40
CA GLY A 19 -2.95 3.27 -13.97
C GLY A 19 -2.53 3.63 -12.54
N ASP A 20 -3.31 4.44 -11.81
CA ASP A 20 -3.04 4.70 -10.40
C ASP A 20 -3.38 3.47 -9.53
N THR A 21 -2.59 3.31 -8.45
CA THR A 21 -2.83 2.30 -7.42
C THR A 21 -2.96 2.97 -6.06
N LEU A 22 -4.08 2.71 -5.36
CA LEU A 22 -4.23 3.07 -3.96
C LEU A 22 -3.75 1.92 -3.08
N LEU A 23 -2.70 2.13 -2.28
CA LEU A 23 -2.18 1.16 -1.32
C LEU A 23 -2.48 1.59 0.12
N MET A 24 -3.12 0.70 0.88
CA MET A 24 -3.21 0.75 2.34
C MET A 24 -2.32 -0.36 2.93
N CYS A 25 -1.45 -0.01 3.88
CA CYS A 25 -0.58 -1.01 4.50
C CYS A 25 -0.16 -0.63 5.93
N THR A 26 0.36 -1.62 6.67
CA THR A 26 0.98 -1.43 7.99
C THR A 26 2.39 -0.86 7.90
N ALA A 27 2.95 -0.47 9.04
CA ALA A 27 4.30 0.08 9.15
C ALA A 27 5.37 -0.85 8.53
N GLY A 28 5.24 -2.17 8.69
CA GLY A 28 6.17 -3.13 8.11
C GLY A 28 6.34 -3.08 6.59
N LEU A 29 5.39 -2.47 5.86
CA LEU A 29 5.56 -2.13 4.44
C LEU A 29 5.71 -0.62 4.21
N ALA A 30 5.03 0.24 4.97
CA ALA A 30 5.11 1.68 4.78
C ALA A 30 6.51 2.26 5.07
N ASP A 31 7.22 1.72 6.05
CA ASP A 31 8.55 2.20 6.45
C ASP A 31 9.62 1.94 5.38
N PRO A 32 9.76 0.73 4.79
CA PRO A 32 10.68 0.55 3.68
C PRO A 32 10.27 1.35 2.44
N LEU A 33 8.97 1.55 2.16
CA LEU A 33 8.55 2.41 1.05
C LEU A 33 9.04 3.86 1.21
N ARG A 34 9.00 4.41 2.43
CA ARG A 34 9.48 5.78 2.69
C ARG A 34 11.00 5.87 2.77
N GLY A 35 11.66 4.81 3.26
CA GLY A 35 13.11 4.80 3.48
C GLY A 35 13.92 4.48 2.22
N GLU A 36 13.34 3.72 1.28
CA GLU A 36 14.10 3.05 0.21
C GLU A 36 13.44 3.32 -1.15
N SER A 37 13.95 4.34 -1.85
CA SER A 37 13.40 4.79 -3.14
C SER A 37 13.42 3.69 -4.22
N GLU A 38 14.40 2.79 -4.19
CA GLU A 38 14.49 1.64 -5.10
C GLU A 38 13.32 0.68 -4.95
N LEU A 39 12.81 0.47 -3.73
CA LEU A 39 11.61 -0.35 -3.52
C LEU A 39 10.39 0.33 -4.16
N CYS A 40 10.20 1.63 -3.91
CA CYS A 40 9.12 2.39 -4.52
C CYS A 40 9.18 2.35 -6.05
N ALA A 41 10.36 2.57 -6.65
CA ALA A 41 10.55 2.51 -8.08
C ALA A 41 10.34 1.10 -8.66
N HIS A 42 10.70 0.06 -7.90
CA HIS A 42 10.45 -1.33 -8.29
C HIS A 42 8.95 -1.63 -8.35
N LEU A 43 8.19 -1.29 -7.30
CA LEU A 43 6.75 -1.53 -7.24
C LEU A 43 5.99 -0.67 -8.26
N ALA A 44 6.34 0.61 -8.40
CA ALA A 44 5.71 1.49 -9.39
C ALA A 44 5.81 0.92 -10.81
N ARG A 45 6.96 0.34 -11.19
CA ARG A 45 7.14 -0.32 -12.49
C ARG A 45 6.33 -1.60 -12.64
N ARG A 46 6.15 -2.36 -11.57
CA ARG A 46 5.41 -3.63 -11.61
C ARG A 46 3.91 -3.43 -11.59
N TRP A 47 3.45 -2.35 -10.98
CA TRP A 47 2.02 -2.04 -10.82
C TRP A 47 1.49 -1.05 -11.86
N SER A 48 2.34 -0.54 -12.76
CA SER A 48 1.94 0.35 -13.86
C SER A 48 1.28 -0.37 -15.06
N ASP A 49 1.15 -1.69 -15.02
CA ASP A 49 0.43 -2.44 -16.06
C ASP A 49 -1.09 -2.17 -15.95
N PRO A 50 -1.82 -2.02 -17.07
CA PRO A 50 -3.28 -1.91 -17.05
C PRO A 50 -3.99 -3.07 -16.31
N THR A 51 -3.38 -4.24 -16.23
CA THR A 51 -3.93 -5.39 -15.52
C THR A 51 -3.33 -5.49 -14.11
N PRO A 52 -4.16 -5.50 -13.05
CA PRO A 52 -3.67 -5.71 -11.69
C PRO A 52 -2.92 -7.04 -11.54
N PRO A 53 -1.89 -7.11 -10.67
CA PRO A 53 -1.19 -8.36 -10.44
C PRO A 53 -2.13 -9.42 -9.85
N GLY A 54 -1.99 -10.66 -10.29
CA GLY A 54 -2.63 -11.80 -9.62
C GLY A 54 -2.12 -11.95 -8.17
N LEU A 55 -2.88 -12.65 -7.32
CA LEU A 55 -2.60 -12.75 -5.87
C LEU A 55 -1.17 -13.16 -5.54
N ALA A 56 -0.62 -14.15 -6.24
CA ALA A 56 0.75 -14.61 -6.00
C ALA A 56 1.80 -13.54 -6.32
N ALA A 57 1.60 -12.80 -7.41
CA ALA A 57 2.48 -11.70 -7.79
C ALA A 57 2.37 -10.54 -6.79
N PHE A 58 1.14 -10.18 -6.38
CA PHE A 58 0.92 -9.17 -5.35
C PHE A 58 1.61 -9.51 -4.02
N LEU A 59 1.49 -10.77 -3.57
CA LEU A 59 2.16 -11.22 -2.34
C LEU A 59 3.69 -11.22 -2.48
N ALA A 60 4.23 -11.58 -3.66
CA ALA A 60 5.66 -11.52 -3.89
C ALA A 60 6.18 -10.07 -3.83
N ASP A 61 5.44 -9.14 -4.44
CA ASP A 61 5.74 -7.71 -4.46
C ASP A 61 5.71 -7.12 -3.05
N ALA A 62 4.66 -7.41 -2.28
CA ALA A 62 4.54 -6.94 -0.88
C ALA A 62 5.62 -7.52 0.05
N GLN A 63 6.24 -8.66 -0.31
CA GLN A 63 7.27 -9.34 0.47
C GLN A 63 8.70 -9.04 0.02
N VAL A 64 8.92 -8.11 -0.93
CA VAL A 64 10.27 -7.71 -1.35
C VAL A 64 11.08 -7.27 -0.13
N ARG A 65 12.17 -7.99 0.12
CA ARG A 65 13.00 -7.78 1.31
C ARG A 65 13.87 -6.55 1.13
N VAL A 66 13.91 -5.72 2.15
CA VAL A 66 14.86 -4.61 2.24
C VAL A 66 15.60 -4.74 3.57
N LYS A 67 16.92 -4.58 3.54
CA LYS A 67 17.76 -4.79 4.72
C LYS A 67 17.35 -3.79 5.81
N GLY A 68 17.22 -4.28 7.04
CA GLY A 68 16.77 -3.46 8.17
C GLY A 68 15.25 -3.39 8.34
N TYR A 69 14.46 -3.95 7.41
CA TYR A 69 13.01 -3.99 7.48
C TYR A 69 12.49 -5.43 7.49
N ALA A 70 12.13 -5.92 8.67
CA ALA A 70 11.72 -7.31 8.89
C ALA A 70 10.39 -7.46 9.63
N ASP A 71 9.65 -6.37 9.81
CA ASP A 71 8.36 -6.36 10.51
C ASP A 71 7.24 -6.99 9.66
N ASP A 72 6.17 -7.40 10.32
CA ASP A 72 5.01 -8.03 9.70
C ASP A 72 4.32 -7.08 8.72
N ARG A 73 3.91 -7.62 7.58
CA ARG A 73 3.35 -6.83 6.46
C ARG A 73 1.90 -7.20 6.22
N THR A 74 1.04 -6.20 6.30
CA THR A 74 -0.35 -6.27 5.83
C THR A 74 -0.54 -5.21 4.77
N ALA A 75 -1.13 -5.58 3.64
CA ALA A 75 -1.38 -4.68 2.51
C ALA A 75 -2.73 -4.98 1.85
N ALA A 76 -3.43 -3.93 1.47
CA ALA A 76 -4.60 -3.97 0.61
C ALA A 76 -4.42 -2.89 -0.47
N ALA A 77 -4.63 -3.25 -1.73
CA ALA A 77 -4.46 -2.35 -2.85
C ALA A 77 -5.66 -2.40 -3.78
N VAL A 78 -5.97 -1.24 -4.37
CA VAL A 78 -7.01 -1.06 -5.37
C VAL A 78 -6.38 -0.39 -6.58
N TRP A 79 -6.57 -0.98 -7.74
CA TRP A 79 -6.13 -0.44 -9.03
C TRP A 79 -7.32 0.23 -9.72
N GLU A 80 -7.06 1.41 -10.29
CA GLU A 80 -7.98 2.05 -11.23
C GLU A 80 -7.95 1.29 -12.57
N ALA A 81 -9.10 1.14 -13.23
CA ALA A 81 -9.31 0.24 -14.38
C ALA A 81 -9.63 1.00 -15.66
#